data_AF-A0A951PD93-F1
#
_entry.id   AF-A0A951PD93-F1
#
_cell.length_a   1.000
_cell.length_b   1.000
_cell.length_c   1.000
_cell.angle_alpha   90.00
_cell.angle_beta   90.00
_cell.angle_gamma   90.00
#
_symmetry.space_group_name_H-M   'P 1'
#
loop_
_entity.id
_entity.type
_entity.pdbx_description
1 polymer ?
#
loop_
_entity_poly.entity_id
_entity_poly.type
_entity_poly.pdbx_seq_one_letter_code
_entity_poly.pdbx_strand_id
1 'polypeptide(L)'
;MTSDPNRINGRPCIRNFRLTVRRMIELLATYPDREGLYQEFPDLEDEDIRQALIFVSSYLDDRIIDPGKISFKRITNFRLRF
;
A
#
# COMPACT_ATOMS: atom_id res chain seq x y z
N MET A 1 -13.58 3.31 2.06
CA MET A 1 -13.28 1.87 1.84
C MET A 1 -14.50 1.13 1.33
N THR A 2 -14.43 0.48 0.16
CA THR A 2 -15.50 -0.41 -0.31
C THR A 2 -15.13 -1.84 0.11
N SER A 3 -15.74 -2.32 1.19
CA SER A 3 -15.69 -3.73 1.56
C SER A 3 -16.63 -4.49 0.62
N ASP A 4 -16.14 -4.91 -0.53
CA ASP A 4 -16.84 -5.89 -1.36
C ASP A 4 -16.39 -7.29 -0.92
N PRO A 5 -17.23 -8.02 -0.15
CA PRO A 5 -16.87 -9.33 0.40
C PRO A 5 -16.66 -10.39 -0.69
N ASN A 6 -17.08 -10.14 -1.94
CA ASN A 6 -16.88 -11.05 -3.06
C ASN A 6 -15.56 -10.83 -3.81
N ARG A 7 -14.80 -9.77 -3.49
CA ARG A 7 -13.61 -9.41 -4.29
C ARG A 7 -12.27 -9.87 -3.74
N ILE A 8 -12.04 -9.98 -2.42
CA ILE A 8 -10.81 -10.58 -1.85
C ILE A 8 -11.08 -11.06 -0.42
N ASN A 9 -11.40 -12.34 -0.17
CA ASN A 9 -11.30 -13.07 1.12
C ASN A 9 -11.34 -12.23 2.43
N GLY A 10 -12.28 -11.30 2.58
CA GLY A 10 -12.41 -10.41 3.75
C GLY A 10 -11.33 -9.34 3.96
N ARG A 11 -10.51 -8.97 2.96
CA ARG A 11 -9.48 -7.92 3.09
C ARG A 11 -9.98 -6.56 2.55
N PRO A 12 -9.66 -5.45 3.24
CA PRO A 12 -10.01 -4.11 2.77
C PRO A 12 -9.33 -3.82 1.43
N CYS A 13 -10.14 -3.53 0.43
CA CYS A 13 -9.68 -3.23 -0.92
C CYS A 13 -9.77 -1.72 -1.18
N ILE A 14 -8.73 -1.20 -1.82
CA ILE A 14 -8.76 0.09 -2.48
C ILE A 14 -9.61 -0.09 -3.74
N ARG A 15 -10.54 0.84 -3.99
CA ARG A 15 -11.55 0.74 -5.06
C ARG A 15 -10.86 0.42 -6.39
N ASN A 16 -11.43 -0.52 -7.14
CA ASN A 16 -10.96 -0.97 -8.48
C ASN A 16 -9.55 -1.56 -8.60
N PHE A 17 -8.73 -1.56 -7.54
CA PHE A 17 -7.43 -2.24 -7.55
C PHE A 17 -7.51 -3.63 -6.91
N ARG A 18 -6.99 -4.66 -7.59
CA ARG A 18 -6.69 -5.98 -7.00
C ARG A 18 -5.44 -5.93 -6.10
N LEU A 19 -5.15 -4.78 -5.49
CA LEU A 19 -3.98 -4.55 -4.66
C LEU A 19 -4.41 -4.53 -3.20
N THR A 20 -3.66 -5.25 -2.36
CA THR A 20 -3.82 -5.14 -0.91
C THR A 20 -3.23 -3.81 -0.41
N VAL A 21 -3.72 -3.31 0.73
CA VAL A 21 -3.14 -2.12 1.39
C VAL A 21 -1.62 -2.28 1.59
N ARG A 22 -1.16 -3.45 2.03
CA ARG A 22 0.28 -3.73 2.15
C ARG A 22 1.02 -3.47 0.84
N ARG A 23 0.47 -3.95 -0.27
CA ARG A 23 1.07 -3.76 -1.59
C ARG A 23 1.09 -2.29 -2.01
N MET A 24 0.05 -1.53 -1.68
CA MET A 24 0.02 -0.08 -1.91
C MET A 24 1.17 0.62 -1.18
N ILE A 25 1.42 0.29 0.10
CA ILE A 25 2.53 0.87 0.86
C ILE A 25 3.90 0.50 0.28
N GLU A 26 4.07 -0.76 -0.16
CA GLU A 26 5.31 -1.18 -0.83
C GLU A 26 5.55 -0.41 -2.13
N LEU A 27 4.51 -0.16 -2.93
CA LEU A 27 4.62 0.67 -4.14
C LEU A 27 5.01 2.10 -3.76
N LEU A 28 4.30 2.74 -2.83
CA LEU A 28 4.62 4.10 -2.37
C LEU A 28 6.05 4.25 -1.84
N ALA A 29 6.62 3.20 -1.23
CA ALA A 29 8.01 3.20 -0.79
C ALA A 29 9.03 2.94 -1.91
N THR A 30 8.59 2.38 -3.04
CA THR A 30 9.43 2.02 -4.19
C THR A 30 9.55 3.17 -5.19
N TYR A 31 8.46 3.88 -5.47
CA TYR A 31 8.51 5.01 -6.41
C TYR A 31 9.04 6.26 -5.70
N PRO A 32 10.09 6.89 -6.22
CA PRO A 32 10.65 8.11 -5.64
C PRO A 32 9.72 9.33 -5.82
N ASP A 33 8.84 9.29 -6.83
CA ASP A 33 7.87 10.32 -7.16
C ASP A 33 6.50 9.72 -7.51
N ARG A 34 5.46 10.56 -7.49
CA ARG A 34 4.09 10.14 -7.80
C ARG A 34 3.80 9.99 -9.29
N GLU A 35 4.56 10.67 -10.16
CA GLU A 35 4.30 10.63 -11.60
C GLU A 35 4.57 9.23 -12.16
N GLY A 36 5.69 8.62 -11.79
CA GLY A 36 6.02 7.25 -12.18
C GLY A 36 4.98 6.23 -11.66
N LEU A 37 4.45 6.45 -10.46
CA LEU A 37 3.39 5.61 -9.90
C LEU A 37 2.09 5.73 -10.72
N TYR A 38 1.65 6.94 -11.06
CA TYR A 38 0.44 7.16 -11.85
C TYR A 38 0.58 6.71 -13.31
N GLN A 39 1.78 6.78 -13.88
CA GLN A 39 2.03 6.24 -15.23
C GLN A 39 1.82 4.73 -15.28
N GLU A 40 2.25 4.01 -14.24
CA GLU A 40 2.08 2.55 -14.17
C GLU A 40 0.70 2.12 -13.68
N PHE A 41 0.07 2.95 -12.84
CA PHE A 41 -1.27 2.74 -12.28
C PHE A 41 -2.16 3.95 -12.60
N PRO A 42 -2.59 4.13 -13.87
CA PRO A 42 -3.34 5.33 -14.29
C PRO A 42 -4.73 5.45 -13.65
N ASP A 43 -5.29 4.33 -13.19
CA ASP A 43 -6.57 4.33 -12.46
C ASP A 43 -6.41 4.74 -10.98
N LEU A 44 -5.18 4.99 -10.52
CA LEU A 44 -4.90 5.27 -9.12
C LEU A 44 -5.20 6.73 -8.81
N GLU A 45 -6.09 6.96 -7.84
CA GLU A 45 -6.42 8.30 -7.38
C GLU A 45 -5.65 8.64 -6.09
N ASP A 46 -5.44 9.93 -5.82
CA ASP A 46 -4.88 10.38 -4.54
C ASP A 46 -5.70 9.89 -3.34
N GLU A 47 -7.02 9.79 -3.48
CA GLU A 47 -7.90 9.32 -2.42
C GLU A 47 -7.64 7.85 -2.07
N ASP A 48 -7.26 7.04 -3.05
CA ASP A 48 -6.93 5.63 -2.85
C ASP A 48 -5.66 5.47 -1.99
N ILE A 49 -4.65 6.31 -2.25
CA ILE A 49 -3.44 6.41 -1.43
C ILE A 49 -3.79 6.89 -0.02
N ARG A 50 -4.63 7.92 0.09
CA ARG A 50 -5.06 8.50 1.37
C ARG A 50 -5.77 7.47 2.23
N GLN A 51 -6.72 6.74 1.66
CA GLN A 51 -7.46 5.68 2.35
C GLN A 51 -6.54 4.55 2.80
N ALA A 52 -5.54 4.17 1.98
CA ALA A 52 -4.55 3.17 2.36
C ALA A 52 -3.73 3.61 3.58
N LEU A 53 -3.26 4.86 3.58
CA LEU A 53 -2.49 5.44 4.68
C LEU A 53 -3.32 5.55 5.97
N ILE A 54 -4.57 6.02 5.87
CA ILE A 54 -5.49 6.08 7.02
C ILE A 54 -5.70 4.69 7.60
N PHE A 55 -5.97 3.70 6.75
CA PHE A 55 -6.13 2.33 7.20
C PHE A 55 -4.86 1.83 7.90
N VAL A 56 -3.67 2.02 7.33
CA VAL A 56 -2.43 1.57 7.99
C VAL A 56 -2.25 2.27 9.33
N SER A 57 -2.49 3.58 9.39
CA SER A 57 -2.35 4.35 10.62
C SER A 57 -3.25 3.84 11.74
N SER A 58 -4.43 3.26 11.44
CA SER A 58 -5.32 2.72 12.47
C SER A 58 -4.84 1.40 13.11
N TYR A 59 -3.79 0.77 12.56
CA TYR A 59 -3.18 -0.45 13.13
C TYR A 59 -1.80 -0.20 13.72
N LEU A 60 -1.25 1.01 13.58
CA LEU A 60 0.02 1.37 14.18
C LEU A 60 -0.25 1.92 15.58
N ASP A 61 0.40 1.33 16.59
CA ASP A 61 0.45 1.94 17.91
C ASP A 61 1.55 3.02 17.94
N ASP A 62 1.35 4.07 18.73
CA ASP A 62 2.33 5.14 18.99
C ASP A 62 3.52 4.68 19.88
N ARG A 63 3.93 3.41 19.76
CA ARG A 63 5.05 2.87 20.52
C ARG A 63 6.35 3.45 19.97
N ILE A 64 7.24 3.86 20.87
CA ILE A 64 8.61 4.22 20.49
C ILE A 64 9.31 2.96 20.00
N ILE A 65 9.54 2.88 18.69
CA ILE A 65 10.32 1.81 18.08
C ILE A 65 11.79 2.18 18.18
N ASP A 66 12.58 1.35 18.87
CA ASP A 66 14.04 1.46 18.86
C ASP A 66 14.55 1.22 17.42
N PRO A 67 15.15 2.22 16.75
CA PRO A 67 15.65 2.09 15.39
C PRO A 67 16.66 0.94 15.24
N GLY A 68 17.40 0.61 16.31
CA GLY A 68 18.38 -0.47 16.33
C GLY A 68 17.76 -1.87 16.27
N LYS A 69 16.44 -2.00 16.51
CA LYS A 69 15.71 -3.27 16.41
C LYS A 69 14.94 -3.43 15.10
N ILE A 70 14.98 -2.43 14.21
CA ILE A 70 14.27 -2.49 12.94
C ILE A 70 15.14 -3.21 11.91
N SER A 71 14.78 -4.46 11.58
CA SER A 71 15.39 -5.17 10.47
C SER A 71 14.75 -4.75 9.15
N PHE A 72 15.31 -3.73 8.49
CA PHE A 72 14.93 -3.38 7.13
C PHE A 72 15.38 -4.47 6.15
N LYS A 73 14.43 -5.27 5.65
CA LYS A 73 14.70 -6.12 4.48
C LYS A 73 14.73 -5.24 3.24
N ARG A 74 15.89 -5.16 2.57
CA ARG A 74 16.00 -4.52 1.25
C ARG A 74 14.97 -5.17 0.32
N ILE A 75 14.03 -4.38 -0.18
CA ILE A 75 13.10 -4.82 -1.20
C ILE A 75 13.88 -4.80 -2.52
N THR A 76 14.57 -5.89 -2.83
CA THR A 76 15.27 -6.08 -4.11
C THR A 76 14.44 -7.01 -5.00
N ASN A 77 14.00 -6.47 -6.15
CA ASN A 77 13.27 -7.13 -7.25
C ASN A 77 11.80 -7.48 -6.99
N PHE A 78 10.90 -6.60 -7.45
CA PHE A 78 9.52 -6.96 -7.76
C PHE A 78 9.27 -6.81 -9.26
N ARG A 79 9.32 -7.93 -9.97
CA ARG A 79 8.80 -8.02 -11.35
C ARG A 79 7.28 -8.20 -11.23
N LEU A 80 6.51 -7.22 -11.68
CA LEU A 80 5.05 -7.29 -11.66
C LEU A 80 4.59 -8.48 -12.49
N ARG A 81 3.97 -9.47 -11.85
CA ARG A 81 3.15 -10.47 -12.53
C ARG A 81 1.71 -10.11 -12.20
N PHE A 82 1.01 -9.60 -13.21
CA PHE A 82 -0.44 -9.47 -13.22
C PHE A 82 -1.08 -10.84 -13.44
#